data_AF-A0A5B9CYG4-F1
#
_entry.id   AF-A0A5B9CYG4-F1
#
_cell.length_a   1.000
_cell.length_b   1.000
_cell.length_c   1.000
_cell.angle_alpha   90.00
_cell.angle_beta   90.00
_cell.angle_gamma   90.00
#
_symmetry.space_group_name_H-M   'P 1'
#
loop_
_entity.id
_entity.type
_entity.pdbx_description
1 polymer ?
#
loop_
_entity_poly.entity_id
_entity_poly.type
_entity_poly.pdbx_seq_one_letter_code
_entity_poly.pdbx_strand_id
1 'polypeptide(L)'
;MMAEKNCLPLRRKGREKGSLNKTTKRFNEALLTAAEQAGSQYGEDGLVSYLQYHALNNPVPFFSLLAKVLPLQVTGEAGGEVKTISRIEIVPVKPKNTEPEKQDFEA
;
A
#
# COMPACT_ATOMS: atom_id res chain seq x y z
N MET A 1 13.59 52.76 1.48
CA MET A 1 12.74 52.33 2.61
C MET A 1 11.64 51.43 2.07
N MET A 2 11.73 50.15 2.44
CA MET A 2 10.67 49.17 2.70
C MET A 2 9.38 49.25 1.86
N ALA A 3 9.25 48.34 0.89
CA ALA A 3 7.96 47.98 0.33
C ALA A 3 7.17 47.19 1.39
N GLU A 4 6.15 47.84 1.97
CA GLU A 4 5.21 47.20 2.88
C GLU A 4 4.43 46.11 2.14
N LYS A 5 4.76 44.86 2.46
CA LYS A 5 4.01 43.68 2.03
C LYS A 5 2.68 43.67 2.77
N ASN A 6 1.70 44.38 2.23
CA ASN A 6 0.29 44.21 2.57
C ASN A 6 -0.20 42.83 2.08
N CYS A 7 0.24 41.77 2.76
CA CYS A 7 -0.36 40.46 2.62
C CYS A 7 -1.69 40.49 3.39
N LEU A 8 -2.79 40.60 2.65
CA LEU A 8 -4.14 40.37 3.18
C LEU A 8 -4.14 39.06 3.98
N PRO A 9 -4.73 38.99 5.18
CA PRO A 9 -4.71 37.80 6.01
C PRO A 9 -5.25 36.63 5.17
N LEU A 10 -4.38 35.64 4.92
CA LEU A 10 -4.70 34.47 4.12
C LEU A 10 -6.05 33.93 4.59
N ARG A 11 -7.05 34.01 3.71
CA ARG A 11 -8.38 33.44 3.93
C ARG A 11 -8.20 32.05 4.51
N ARG A 12 -8.58 31.92 5.79
CA ARG A 12 -8.50 30.75 6.68
C ARG A 12 -8.11 29.47 5.94
N LYS A 13 -6.89 28.96 6.19
CA LYS A 13 -6.43 27.65 5.74
C LYS A 13 -7.57 26.64 5.92
N GLY A 14 -8.09 26.12 4.81
CA GLY A 14 -9.17 25.14 4.82
C GLY A 14 -8.77 23.90 5.64
N ARG A 15 -9.74 23.06 5.97
CA ARG A 15 -9.49 21.83 6.73
C ARG A 15 -8.43 20.99 6.01
N GLU A 16 -7.42 20.52 6.75
CA GLU A 16 -6.32 19.76 6.16
C GLU A 16 -6.88 18.54 5.40
N LYS A 17 -6.35 18.30 4.20
CA LYS A 17 -6.77 17.20 3.34
C LYS A 17 -6.55 15.88 4.08
N GLY A 18 -7.59 15.05 4.18
CA GLY A 18 -7.55 13.78 4.91
C GLY A 18 -7.94 13.86 6.39
N SER A 19 -8.26 15.04 6.93
CA SER A 19 -8.79 15.16 8.29
C SER A 19 -10.11 14.39 8.43
N LEU A 20 -10.23 13.54 9.44
CA LEU A 20 -11.47 12.80 9.72
C LEU A 20 -12.54 13.70 10.33
N ASN A 21 -13.82 13.39 10.12
CA ASN A 21 -14.90 14.09 10.82
C ASN A 21 -14.77 13.91 12.33
N LYS A 22 -14.92 14.99 13.11
CA LYS A 22 -14.78 14.97 14.58
C LYS A 22 -15.75 13.98 15.23
N THR A 23 -16.97 13.86 14.71
CA THR A 23 -17.97 12.92 15.23
C THR A 23 -17.56 11.47 15.01
N THR A 24 -17.15 11.13 13.78
CA THR A 24 -16.68 9.78 13.43
C THR A 24 -15.42 9.40 14.22
N LYS A 25 -14.49 10.33 14.42
CA LYS A 25 -13.29 10.11 15.24
C LYS A 25 -13.65 9.72 16.69
N ARG A 26 -14.51 10.51 17.34
CA ARG A 26 -14.97 10.24 18.71
C ARG A 26 -15.70 8.92 18.83
N PHE A 27 -16.52 8.59 17.83
CA PHE A 27 -17.22 7.31 17.79
C PHE A 27 -16.24 6.13 17.68
N ASN A 28 -15.26 6.22 16.78
CA ASN A 28 -14.25 5.17 16.63
C ASN A 28 -13.41 4.99 17.91
N GLU A 29 -13.03 6.09 18.57
CA GLU A 29 -12.33 6.05 19.86
C GLU A 29 -13.17 5.34 20.93
N ALA A 30 -14.45 5.74 21.08
CA ALA A 30 -15.35 5.11 22.04
C ALA A 30 -15.58 3.62 21.75
N LEU A 31 -15.70 3.25 20.47
CA LEU A 31 -15.85 1.86 20.05
C LEU A 31 -14.63 1.01 20.40
N LEU A 32 -13.41 1.54 20.18
CA LEU A 32 -12.18 0.84 20.52
C LEU A 32 -12.04 0.64 22.04
N THR A 33 -12.34 1.68 22.82
CA THR A 33 -12.35 1.58 24.29
C THR A 33 -13.38 0.56 24.79
N ALA A 34 -14.59 0.53 24.21
CA ALA A 34 -15.60 -0.46 24.56
C ALA A 34 -15.14 -1.89 24.24
N ALA A 35 -14.47 -2.10 23.10
CA ALA A 35 -13.93 -3.39 22.72
C ALA A 35 -12.77 -3.84 23.64
N GLU A 36 -11.89 -2.93 24.03
CA GLU A 36 -10.83 -3.18 25.03
C GLU A 36 -11.43 -3.63 26.37
N GLN A 37 -12.40 -2.88 26.89
CA GLN A 37 -13.07 -3.19 28.15
C GLN A 37 -13.81 -4.52 28.10
N ALA A 38 -14.49 -4.83 26.99
CA ALA A 38 -15.16 -6.10 26.81
C ALA A 38 -14.15 -7.27 26.83
N GLY A 39 -12.97 -7.08 26.23
CA GLY A 39 -11.92 -8.08 26.25
C GLY A 39 -11.25 -8.27 27.60
N SER A 40 -11.11 -7.21 28.40
CA SER A 40 -10.64 -7.29 29.79
C SER A 40 -11.53 -8.16 30.69
N GLN A 41 -12.75 -8.49 30.28
CA GLN A 41 -13.62 -9.44 31.00
C GLN A 41 -13.23 -10.90 30.73
N TYR A 42 -12.55 -11.17 29.62
CA TYR A 42 -12.18 -12.53 29.19
C TYR A 42 -10.69 -12.83 29.40
N GLY A 43 -9.83 -11.81 29.47
CA GLY A 43 -8.38 -11.97 29.70
C GLY A 43 -7.69 -10.64 30.05
N GLU A 44 -6.37 -10.68 30.21
CA GLU A 44 -5.59 -9.51 30.65
C GLU A 44 -5.19 -8.57 29.50
N ASP A 45 -5.21 -9.04 28.25
CA ASP A 45 -4.71 -8.30 27.08
C ASP A 45 -5.79 -7.42 26.39
N GLY A 46 -6.88 -7.09 27.10
CA GLY A 46 -7.93 -6.19 26.63
C GLY A 46 -8.45 -6.57 25.23
N LEU A 47 -8.20 -5.71 24.24
CA LEU A 47 -8.69 -5.91 22.86
C LEU A 47 -8.22 -7.24 22.23
N VAL A 48 -7.02 -7.72 22.57
CA VAL A 48 -6.52 -8.99 22.04
C VAL A 48 -7.36 -10.15 22.57
N SER A 49 -7.65 -10.14 23.88
CA SER A 49 -8.52 -11.14 24.52
C SER A 49 -9.95 -11.10 23.93
N TYR A 50 -10.46 -9.90 23.61
CA TYR A 50 -11.74 -9.76 22.89
C TYR A 50 -11.73 -10.47 21.54
N LEU A 51 -10.71 -10.23 20.72
CA LEU A 51 -10.58 -10.83 19.39
C LEU A 51 -10.33 -12.34 19.45
N GLN A 52 -9.55 -12.82 20.43
CA GLN A 52 -9.35 -14.25 20.67
C GLN A 52 -10.66 -14.95 21.03
N TYR A 53 -11.47 -14.35 21.91
CA TYR A 53 -12.79 -14.86 22.24
C TYR A 53 -13.68 -14.97 20.99
N HIS A 54 -13.69 -13.95 20.13
CA HIS A 54 -14.47 -13.97 18.89
C HIS A 54 -13.93 -14.94 17.84
N ALA A 55 -12.62 -15.19 17.79
CA ALA A 55 -12.05 -16.19 16.89
C ALA A 55 -12.59 -17.60 17.16
N LEU A 56 -12.85 -17.93 18.44
CA LEU A 56 -13.39 -19.23 18.85
C LEU A 56 -14.92 -19.29 18.80
N ASN A 57 -15.60 -18.26 19.32
CA ASN A 57 -17.06 -18.29 19.49
C ASN A 57 -17.83 -17.79 18.27
N ASN A 58 -17.23 -16.90 17.47
CA ASN A 58 -17.88 -16.26 16.32
C ASN A 58 -16.90 -16.20 15.13
N PRO A 59 -16.53 -17.35 14.54
CA PRO A 59 -15.47 -17.41 13.54
C PRO A 59 -15.83 -16.66 12.23
N VAL A 60 -17.11 -16.63 11.84
CA VAL A 60 -17.55 -15.99 10.57
C VAL A 60 -17.26 -14.47 10.55
N PRO A 61 -17.67 -13.68 11.56
CA PRO A 61 -17.24 -12.28 11.69
C PRO A 61 -15.72 -12.12 11.77
N PHE A 62 -15.02 -13.00 12.49
CA PHE A 62 -13.57 -12.91 12.67
C PHE A 62 -12.81 -13.09 11.35
N PHE A 63 -13.18 -14.08 10.53
CA PHE A 63 -12.59 -14.27 9.19
C PHE A 63 -12.83 -13.06 8.28
N SER A 64 -13.99 -12.41 8.39
CA SER A 64 -14.27 -11.19 7.63
C SER A 64 -13.35 -10.03 8.02
N LEU A 65 -12.94 -9.95 9.29
CA LEU A 65 -11.94 -8.97 9.75
C LEU A 65 -10.53 -9.35 9.26
N LEU A 66 -10.15 -10.62 9.34
CA LEU A 66 -8.87 -11.10 8.82
C LEU A 66 -8.70 -10.78 7.33
N ALA A 67 -9.74 -11.01 6.52
CA ALA A 67 -9.71 -10.68 5.10
C ALA A 67 -9.44 -9.18 4.82
N LYS A 68 -9.83 -8.28 5.73
CA LYS A 68 -9.55 -6.83 5.61
C LYS A 68 -8.13 -6.45 6.05
N VAL A 69 -7.52 -7.23 6.95
CA VAL A 69 -6.14 -7.02 7.42
C VAL A 69 -5.13 -7.62 6.44
N LEU A 70 -5.52 -8.65 5.69
CA LEU A 70 -4.67 -9.25 4.67
C LEU A 70 -4.42 -8.26 3.52
N PRO A 71 -3.15 -8.08 3.08
CA PRO A 71 -2.85 -7.26 1.93
C PRO A 71 -3.47 -7.89 0.67
N LEU A 72 -4.38 -7.16 0.01
CA LEU A 72 -5.01 -7.62 -1.24
C LEU A 72 -4.09 -7.49 -2.46
N GLN A 73 -2.98 -6.76 -2.33
CA GLN A 73 -2.05 -6.46 -3.40
C GLN A 73 -0.63 -6.80 -2.96
N VAL A 74 0.16 -7.42 -3.84
CA VAL A 74 1.61 -7.54 -3.66
C VAL A 74 2.16 -6.13 -3.81
N THR A 75 2.38 -5.43 -2.70
CA THR A 75 3.15 -4.20 -2.70
C THR A 75 4.62 -4.54 -2.90
N GLY A 76 5.33 -3.72 -3.67
CA GLY A 76 6.78 -3.78 -3.71
C GLY A 76 7.38 -3.49 -2.34
N GLU A 77 8.68 -3.68 -2.19
CA GLU A 77 9.41 -3.44 -0.94
C GLU A 77 9.00 -2.06 -0.33
N ALA A 78 8.63 -2.07 0.95
CA ALA A 78 8.12 -0.90 1.69
C ALA A 78 6.82 -0.24 1.16
N GLY A 79 5.93 -0.97 0.47
CA GLY A 79 4.63 -0.41 0.05
C GLY A 79 4.67 0.33 -1.29
N GLY A 80 5.80 0.29 -1.99
CA GLY A 80 6.00 0.96 -3.29
C GLY A 80 5.41 0.19 -4.47
N GLU A 81 5.42 0.83 -5.65
CA GLU A 81 5.04 0.19 -6.91
C GLU A 81 5.88 -1.07 -7.17
N VAL A 82 5.23 -2.13 -7.66
CA VAL A 82 5.89 -3.38 -8.06
C VAL A 82 6.80 -3.07 -9.25
N LYS A 83 8.12 -3.07 -9.04
CA LYS A 83 9.11 -2.92 -10.11
C LYS A 83 9.22 -4.22 -10.90
N THR A 84 8.32 -4.43 -11.85
CA THR A 84 8.45 -5.53 -12.83
C THR A 84 9.54 -5.16 -13.84
N ILE A 85 10.71 -5.79 -13.72
CA ILE A 85 11.78 -5.65 -14.71
C ILE A 85 11.47 -6.59 -15.88
N SER A 86 11.01 -6.02 -16.99
CA SER A 86 10.81 -6.75 -18.25
C SER A 86 12.14 -6.91 -18.97
N ARG A 87 12.81 -8.06 -18.84
CA ARG A 87 14.03 -8.36 -19.61
C ARG A 87 13.63 -8.90 -20.99
N ILE A 88 13.90 -8.12 -22.03
CA ILE A 88 13.73 -8.51 -23.43
C ILE A 88 15.11 -8.84 -23.99
N GLU A 89 15.32 -10.07 -24.43
CA GLU A 89 16.55 -10.49 -25.12
C GLU A 89 16.30 -10.58 -26.62
N ILE A 90 16.95 -9.70 -27.38
CA ILE A 90 16.90 -9.71 -28.84
C ILE A 90 18.12 -10.47 -29.34
N VAL A 91 17.90 -11.67 -29.88
CA VAL A 91 18.97 -12.48 -30.49
C VAL A 91 18.94 -12.29 -32.01
N PRO A 92 19.98 -11.69 -32.61
CA PRO A 92 20.06 -11.55 -34.06
C PRO A 92 20.30 -12.92 -34.71
N VAL A 93 19.51 -13.24 -35.74
CA VAL A 93 19.70 -14.44 -36.55
C VAL A 93 20.97 -14.27 -37.38
N LYS A 94 21.96 -15.14 -37.15
CA LYS A 94 23.17 -15.19 -38.00
C LYS A 94 22.76 -15.68 -39.40
N PRO A 95 23.05 -14.93 -40.47
CA PRO A 95 22.86 -15.43 -41.82
C PRO A 95 23.79 -16.63 -42.05
N LYS A 96 23.27 -17.67 -42.69
CA LYS A 96 24.05 -18.85 -43.06
C LYS A 96 25.05 -18.44 -44.14
N ASN A 97 26.34 -18.58 -43.83
CA ASN A 97 27.50 -18.21 -44.63
C ASN A 97 27.25 -18.14 -46.16
N THR A 98 27.46 -16.96 -46.73
CA THR A 98 27.81 -16.82 -48.15
C THR A 98 29.33 -16.81 -48.20
N GLU A 99 29.94 -17.88 -48.73
CA GLU A 99 31.39 -17.96 -48.94
C GLU A 99 31.83 -16.89 -49.96
N PRO A 100 32.92 -16.12 -49.69
CA PRO A 100 33.47 -15.20 -50.66
C PRO A 100 34.40 -15.91 -51.65
N GLU A 101 34.14 -15.65 -52.93
CA GLU A 101 35.05 -15.58 -54.09
C GLU A 101 36.17 -16.61 -54.28
N LYS A 102 36.22 -17.17 -55.50
CA LYS A 102 37.48 -17.28 -56.24
C LYS A 102 37.33 -16.59 -57.59
N GLN A 103 37.95 -15.41 -57.71
CA GLN A 103 38.25 -14.77 -58.98
C GLN A 103 39.51 -15.45 -59.53
N ASP A 104 39.34 -16.30 -60.54
CA ASP A 104 40.46 -16.83 -61.32
C ASP A 104 40.78 -15.82 -62.44
N PHE A 105 41.85 -15.04 -62.26
CA PHE A 105 42.53 -14.34 -63.36
C PHE A 105 43.67 -15.24 -63.83
N GLU A 106 43.56 -15.80 -65.04
CA GLU A 106 44.65 -16.46 -65.74
C GLU A 106 44.83 -15.83 -67.14
N ALA A 107 46.09 -15.78 -67.57
CA ALA A 107 46.70 -14.86 -68.54
C ALA A 107 46.46 -15.18 -70.03
#